data_AF-A0A0D3IA07-F1
#
_entry.id   AF-A0A0D3IA07-F1
#
_cell.length_a   1.000
_cell.length_b   1.000
_cell.length_c   1.000
_cell.angle_alpha   90.00
_cell.angle_beta   90.00
_cell.angle_gamma   90.00
#
_symmetry.space_group_name_H-M   'P 1'
#
loop_
_entity.id
_entity.type
_entity.pdbx_description
1 polymer ?
#
loop_
_entity_poly.entity_id
_entity_poly.type
_entity_poly.pdbx_seq_one_letter_code
_entity_poly.pdbx_strand_id
1 'polypeptide(L)'
;MSTESPTKRRRNGGEVRVVQVIGGSEVHIGHGLLRKVPEMALAAGIKASRFVIVSDETVFGLYGQTLVDAFVAAGHTPLTFQVKPGENSKCRMYKQQIEDHMLEHRCQRDTCMAEWSAT
;
A
#
# COMPACT_ATOMS: atom_id res chain seq x y z
N MET A 1 10.10 -8.88 -53.18
CA MET A 1 10.94 -8.96 -51.96
C MET A 1 10.49 -7.86 -51.03
N SER A 2 9.52 -8.16 -50.17
CA SER A 2 9.04 -7.22 -49.16
C SER A 2 9.51 -7.73 -47.82
N THR A 3 10.45 -6.99 -47.23
CA THR A 3 11.01 -7.26 -45.91
C THR A 3 9.98 -6.87 -44.85
N GLU A 4 9.39 -7.85 -44.18
CA GLU A 4 8.61 -7.61 -42.96
C GLU A 4 9.56 -7.34 -41.80
N SER A 5 9.48 -6.11 -41.27
CA SER A 5 10.14 -5.68 -40.05
C SER A 5 9.49 -6.33 -38.83
N PRO A 6 10.26 -6.74 -37.80
CA PRO A 6 9.72 -7.48 -36.67
C PRO A 6 8.80 -6.60 -35.82
N THR A 7 7.57 -7.09 -35.60
CA THR A 7 6.55 -6.48 -34.76
C THR A 7 7.12 -6.20 -33.36
N LYS A 8 7.21 -4.91 -33.01
CA LYS A 8 7.55 -4.42 -31.68
C LYS A 8 6.60 -5.03 -30.66
N ARG A 9 7.06 -6.06 -29.94
CA ARG A 9 6.36 -6.72 -28.83
C ARG A 9 5.90 -5.65 -27.84
N ARG A 10 4.60 -5.31 -27.86
CA ARG A 10 3.98 -4.45 -26.84
C ARG A 10 4.26 -5.13 -25.51
N ARG A 11 5.01 -4.48 -24.61
CA ARG A 11 5.10 -4.92 -23.22
C ARG A 11 3.68 -4.76 -22.66
N ASN A 12 2.95 -5.86 -22.53
CA ASN A 12 1.73 -5.87 -21.73
C ASN A 12 2.10 -5.30 -20.36
N GLY A 13 1.46 -4.20 -19.96
CA GLY A 13 1.46 -3.80 -18.55
C GLY A 13 1.05 -5.02 -17.75
N GLY A 14 1.91 -5.45 -16.82
CA GLY A 14 1.81 -6.76 -16.19
C GLY A 14 0.39 -7.05 -15.72
N GLU A 15 -0.17 -8.14 -16.21
CA GLU A 15 -1.52 -8.60 -15.86
C GLU A 15 -1.61 -8.76 -14.34
N VAL A 16 -2.65 -8.17 -13.74
CA VAL A 16 -2.90 -8.30 -12.30
C VAL A 16 -3.78 -9.52 -12.10
N ARG A 17 -3.24 -10.53 -11.40
CA ARG A 17 -4.00 -11.72 -11.02
C ARG A 17 -4.72 -11.45 -9.71
N VAL A 18 -6.02 -11.74 -9.63
CA VAL A 18 -6.81 -11.62 -8.41
C VAL A 18 -7.13 -13.01 -7.87
N VAL A 19 -6.87 -13.23 -6.59
CA VAL A 19 -7.21 -14.47 -5.86
C VAL A 19 -8.22 -14.11 -4.78
N GLN A 20 -9.39 -14.77 -4.81
CA GLN A 20 -10.42 -14.60 -3.79
C GLN A 20 -10.04 -15.37 -2.52
N VAL A 21 -10.29 -14.77 -1.37
CA VAL A 21 -9.99 -15.31 -0.04
C VAL A 21 -11.24 -15.30 0.83
N ILE A 22 -11.17 -15.97 1.98
CA ILE A 22 -12.24 -16.05 2.97
C ILE A 22 -12.77 -14.64 3.31
N GLY A 23 -14.09 -14.53 3.41
CA GLY A 23 -14.76 -13.29 3.80
C GLY A 23 -14.96 -12.28 2.67
N GLY A 24 -14.72 -12.66 1.41
CA GLY A 24 -14.88 -11.77 0.25
C GLY A 24 -13.71 -10.81 0.03
N SER A 25 -12.58 -11.08 0.69
CA SER A 25 -11.34 -10.33 0.50
C SER A 25 -10.58 -10.80 -0.73
N GLU A 26 -9.82 -9.90 -1.34
CA GLU A 26 -9.06 -10.15 -2.56
C GLU A 26 -7.55 -10.01 -2.33
N VAL A 27 -6.78 -10.88 -2.97
CA VAL A 27 -5.32 -10.77 -3.08
C VAL A 27 -4.96 -10.46 -4.52
N HIS A 28 -4.40 -9.27 -4.74
CA HIS A 28 -3.95 -8.83 -6.06
C HIS A 28 -2.44 -9.07 -6.21
N ILE A 29 -2.05 -9.81 -7.25
CA ILE A 29 -0.68 -10.20 -7.53
C ILE A 29 -0.28 -9.64 -8.89
N GLY A 30 0.75 -8.80 -8.92
CA GLY A 30 1.19 -8.15 -10.14
C GLY A 30 2.42 -7.26 -9.91
N HIS A 31 3.03 -6.81 -10.99
CA HIS A 31 4.20 -5.94 -10.92
C HIS A 31 3.81 -4.47 -10.78
N GLY A 32 4.47 -3.74 -9.88
CA GLY A 32 4.28 -2.29 -9.73
C GLY A 32 2.96 -1.88 -9.09
N LEU A 33 2.31 -2.77 -8.34
CA LEU A 33 1.01 -2.50 -7.71
C LEU A 33 1.07 -1.43 -6.63
N LEU A 34 2.22 -1.19 -6.01
CA LEU A 34 2.38 -0.22 -4.92
C LEU A 34 1.83 1.17 -5.28
N ARG A 35 2.06 1.64 -6.50
CA ARG A 35 1.58 2.95 -6.99
C ARG A 35 0.07 2.99 -7.21
N LYS A 36 -0.57 1.83 -7.34
CA LYS A 36 -2.01 1.67 -7.59
C LYS A 36 -2.81 1.42 -6.32
N VAL A 37 -2.16 1.27 -5.17
CA VAL A 37 -2.82 0.98 -3.88
C VAL A 37 -3.98 1.94 -3.58
N PRO A 38 -3.85 3.28 -3.73
CA PRO A 38 -4.96 4.20 -3.47
C PRO A 38 -6.14 3.98 -4.41
N GLU A 39 -5.88 3.83 -5.72
CA GLU A 39 -6.90 3.54 -6.73
C GLU A 39 -7.64 2.23 -6.43
N MET A 40 -6.89 1.18 -6.08
CA MET A 40 -7.44 -0.13 -5.75
C MET A 40 -8.28 -0.10 -4.47
N ALA A 41 -7.82 0.61 -3.43
CA ALA A 41 -8.58 0.78 -2.19
C ALA A 41 -9.92 1.49 -2.44
N LEU A 42 -9.91 2.55 -3.25
CA LEU A 42 -11.12 3.28 -3.63
C LEU A 42 -12.07 2.42 -4.48
N ALA A 43 -11.53 1.66 -5.45
CA ALA A 43 -12.31 0.74 -6.28
C ALA A 43 -12.95 -0.39 -5.46
N ALA A 44 -12.29 -0.83 -4.39
CA ALA A 44 -12.84 -1.78 -3.41
C ALA A 44 -13.91 -1.16 -2.49
N GLY A 45 -14.24 0.13 -2.66
CA GLY A 45 -15.27 0.82 -1.89
C GLY A 45 -14.82 1.31 -0.51
N ILE A 46 -13.52 1.32 -0.24
CA ILE A 46 -12.97 1.84 1.02
C ILE A 46 -13.17 3.36 1.04
N LYS A 47 -14.06 3.82 1.92
CA LYS A 47 -14.31 5.23 2.19
C LYS A 47 -13.68 5.56 3.54
N ALA A 48 -12.53 6.22 3.50
CA ALA A 48 -11.79 6.58 4.71
C ALA A 48 -11.59 8.10 4.82
N SER A 49 -11.85 8.64 6.01
CA SER A 49 -11.51 10.05 6.31
C SER A 49 -10.00 10.28 6.42
N ARG A 50 -9.25 9.25 6.82
CA ARG A 50 -7.79 9.27 6.92
C ARG A 50 -7.20 7.94 6.47
N PHE A 51 -6.04 8.03 5.82
CA PHE A 51 -5.18 6.88 5.56
C PHE A 51 -3.97 6.93 6.48
N VAL A 52 -3.57 5.79 7.03
CA VAL A 52 -2.38 5.64 7.87
C VAL A 52 -1.50 4.56 7.24
N ILE A 53 -0.24 4.88 6.95
CA ILE A 53 0.76 3.97 6.45
C ILE A 53 1.66 3.57 7.61
N VAL A 54 1.72 2.27 7.89
CA VAL A 54 2.62 1.70 8.89
C VAL A 54 3.61 0.76 8.20
N SER A 55 4.90 0.93 8.46
CA SER A 55 5.97 0.13 7.85
C SER A 55 7.16 0.09 8.81
N ASP A 56 8.06 -0.88 8.66
CA ASP A 56 9.37 -0.73 9.29
C ASP A 56 10.22 0.33 8.57
N GLU A 57 11.23 0.86 9.26
CA GLU A 57 12.14 1.90 8.78
C GLU A 57 12.89 1.51 7.49
N THR A 58 13.26 0.23 7.31
CA THR A 58 14.04 -0.23 6.15
C THR A 58 13.17 -0.20 4.91
N VAL A 59 12.00 -0.82 5.00
CA VAL A 59 11.03 -0.89 3.91
C VAL A 59 10.48 0.49 3.58
N PHE A 60 10.21 1.32 4.59
CA PHE A 60 9.76 2.68 4.39
C PHE A 60 10.81 3.52 3.66
N GLY A 61 12.09 3.36 4.00
CA GLY A 61 13.19 4.04 3.31
C GLY A 61 13.27 3.70 1.81
N LEU A 62 12.88 2.49 1.41
CA LEU A 62 12.88 2.05 0.01
C LEU A 62 11.60 2.42 -0.76
N TYR A 63 10.45 2.28 -0.11
CA TYR A 63 9.14 2.28 -0.78
C TYR A 63 8.13 3.26 -0.19
N GLY A 64 8.33 3.71 1.04
CA GLY A 64 7.39 4.54 1.79
C GLY A 64 7.01 5.80 1.03
N GLN A 65 8.00 6.52 0.50
CA GLN A 65 7.72 7.75 -0.27
C GLN A 65 6.92 7.48 -1.55
N THR A 66 7.17 6.36 -2.24
CA THR A 66 6.39 6.00 -3.44
C THR A 66 4.91 5.79 -3.10
N LEU A 67 4.63 5.19 -1.94
CA LEU A 67 3.25 4.98 -1.48
C LEU A 67 2.61 6.30 -1.04
N VAL A 68 3.33 7.12 -0.28
CA VAL A 68 2.87 8.46 0.13
C VAL A 68 2.51 9.31 -1.09
N ASP A 69 3.41 9.39 -2.08
CA ASP A 69 3.19 10.15 -3.31
C ASP A 69 1.97 9.65 -4.08
N ALA A 70 1.74 8.33 -4.10
CA ALA A 70 0.57 7.76 -4.73
C ALA A 70 -0.73 8.20 -4.04
N PHE A 71 -0.78 8.19 -2.71
CA PHE A 71 -1.94 8.69 -1.96
C PHE A 71 -2.15 10.19 -2.17
N VAL A 72 -1.07 10.98 -2.16
CA VAL A 72 -1.12 12.43 -2.42
C VAL A 72 -1.66 12.71 -3.82
N ALA A 73 -1.20 11.97 -4.84
CA ALA A 73 -1.73 12.08 -6.20
C ALA A 73 -3.21 11.70 -6.30
N ALA A 74 -3.70 10.82 -5.42
CA ALA A 74 -5.12 10.48 -5.29
C ALA A 74 -5.93 11.49 -4.43
N GLY A 75 -5.31 12.58 -3.97
CA GLY A 75 -5.97 13.62 -3.18
C GLY A 75 -6.01 13.35 -1.67
N HIS A 76 -5.20 12.41 -1.17
CA HIS A 76 -5.13 12.05 0.25
C HIS A 76 -3.75 12.34 0.82
N THR A 77 -3.70 12.91 2.03
CA THR A 77 -2.44 13.08 2.78
C THR A 77 -2.37 12.02 3.87
N PRO A 78 -1.66 10.89 3.64
CA PRO A 78 -1.62 9.82 4.62
C PRO A 78 -0.76 10.21 5.82
N LEU A 79 -1.13 9.74 7.01
CA LEU A 79 -0.25 9.72 8.18
C LEU A 79 0.74 8.57 8.02
N THR A 80 1.97 8.73 8.49
CA THR A 80 2.99 7.68 8.42
C THR A 80 3.54 7.38 9.80
N PHE A 81 3.68 6.09 10.13
CA PHE A 81 4.34 5.65 11.36
C PHE A 81 5.35 4.55 11.03
N GLN A 82 6.58 4.68 11.55
CA GLN A 82 7.68 3.76 11.27
C GLN A 82 8.07 3.01 12.54
N VAL A 83 8.27 1.69 12.42
CA VAL A 83 8.76 0.83 13.50
C VAL A 83 10.18 0.35 13.22
N LYS A 84 10.89 -0.08 14.26
CA LYS A 84 12.17 -0.76 14.06
C LYS A 84 11.95 -2.09 13.32
N PRO A 85 12.87 -2.49 12.42
CA PRO A 85 12.75 -3.75 11.71
C PRO A 85 12.85 -4.97 12.63
N GLY A 86 12.22 -6.08 12.20
CA GLY A 86 12.30 -7.39 12.83
C GLY A 86 11.13 -7.73 13.76
N GLU A 87 11.01 -9.02 14.11
CA GLU A 87 9.87 -9.57 14.87
C GLU A 87 9.69 -8.98 16.27
N ASN A 88 10.75 -8.43 16.87
CA ASN A 88 10.67 -7.78 18.18
C ASN A 88 9.74 -6.55 18.17
N SER A 89 9.47 -5.97 17.00
CA SER A 89 8.49 -4.90 16.83
C SER A 89 7.04 -5.35 17.04
N LYS A 90 6.75 -6.67 16.94
CA LYS A 90 5.43 -7.25 17.24
C LYS A 90 5.24 -7.43 18.74
N CYS A 91 5.36 -6.34 19.48
CA CYS A 91 5.18 -6.32 20.92
C CYS A 91 4.10 -5.30 21.33
N ARG A 92 3.61 -5.45 22.57
CA ARG A 92 2.58 -4.55 23.14
C ARG A 92 2.99 -3.09 23.12
N MET A 93 4.29 -2.83 23.25
CA MET A 93 4.84 -1.48 23.32
C MET A 93 4.66 -0.75 21.98
N TYR A 94 5.03 -1.36 20.85
CA TYR A 94 4.82 -0.77 19.52
C TYR A 94 3.34 -0.68 19.14
N LYS A 95 2.52 -1.68 19.52
CA LYS A 95 1.06 -1.59 19.35
C LYS A 95 0.51 -0.32 20.01
N GLN A 96 0.88 -0.11 21.28
CA GLN A 96 0.44 1.07 22.02
C GLN A 96 0.91 2.36 21.34
N GLN A 97 2.17 2.44 20.91
CA GLN A 97 2.69 3.63 20.24
C GLN A 97 1.96 3.97 18.93
N ILE A 98 1.62 2.95 18.13
CA ILE A 98 0.84 3.15 16.89
C ILE A 98 -0.56 3.68 17.23
N GLU A 99 -1.22 3.10 18.23
CA GLU A 99 -2.56 3.52 18.66
C GLU A 99 -2.56 4.95 19.21
N ASP A 100 -1.62 5.28 20.10
CA ASP A 100 -1.46 6.62 20.67
C ASP A 100 -1.22 7.66 19.55
N HIS A 101 -0.35 7.35 18.59
CA HIS A 101 -0.09 8.22 17.44
C HIS A 101 -1.35 8.45 16.57
N MET A 102 -2.15 7.41 16.33
CA MET A 102 -3.40 7.53 15.59
C MET A 102 -4.42 8.40 16.34
N LEU A 103 -4.52 8.24 17.66
CA LEU A 103 -5.42 9.02 18.52
C LEU A 103 -5.03 10.51 18.56
N GLU A 104 -3.74 10.81 18.67
CA GLU A 104 -3.21 12.19 18.62
C GLU A 104 -3.58 12.91 17.32
N HIS A 105 -3.60 12.18 16.20
CA HIS A 105 -3.97 12.70 14.88
C HIS A 105 -5.48 12.61 14.59
N ARG A 106 -6.30 12.37 15.62
CA ARG A 106 -7.77 12.30 15.56
C ARG A 106 -8.30 11.25 14.59
N CYS A 107 -7.58 10.15 14.36
CA CYS A 107 -8.07 9.03 13.56
C CYS A 107 -9.36 8.46 14.18
N GLN A 108 -10.37 8.25 13.35
CA GLN A 108 -11.69 7.74 13.75
C GLN A 108 -11.89 6.31 13.24
N ARG A 109 -13.05 5.70 13.51
CA ARG A 109 -13.36 4.31 13.11
C ARG A 109 -13.38 4.07 11.59
N ASP A 110 -13.54 5.12 10.80
CA ASP A 110 -13.48 5.08 9.34
C ASP A 110 -12.05 5.27 8.80
N THR A 111 -11.03 5.27 9.67
CA THR A 111 -9.63 5.31 9.24
C THR A 111 -9.26 3.99 8.56
N CYS A 112 -8.61 4.08 7.40
CA CYS A 112 -8.02 2.91 6.74
C CYS A 112 -6.52 2.87 7.02
N MET A 113 -6.03 1.72 7.50
CA MET A 113 -4.61 1.48 7.70
C MET A 113 -4.06 0.61 6.58
N ALA A 114 -2.94 1.04 6.00
CA ALA A 114 -2.14 0.27 5.06
C ALA A 114 -0.85 -0.15 5.76
N GLU A 115 -0.59 -1.45 5.82
CA GLU A 115 0.70 -1.99 6.26
C GLU A 115 1.51 -2.40 5.03
N TRP A 116 2.81 -2.15 5.09
CA TRP A 116 3.73 -2.56 4.04
C TRP A 116 5.01 -3.10 4.66
N SER A 117 5.33 -4.33 4.29
CA SER A 117 6.58 -5.00 4.61
C SER A 117 7.14 -5.68 3.37
N ALA A 118 8.47 -5.73 3.27
CA ALA A 118 9.17 -6.54 2.30
C ALA A 118 9.88 -7.68 3.06
N THR A 119 9.70 -8.91 2.60
CA THR A 119 10.43 -10.09 3.10
C THR A 119 11.68 -10.32 2.27
#